data_AF-A0A7X9ZPP5-F1
#
_entry.id   AF-A0A7X9ZPP5-F1
#
_cell.length_a   1.000
_cell.length_b   1.000
_cell.length_c   1.000
_cell.angle_alpha   90.00
_cell.angle_beta   90.00
_cell.angle_gamma   90.00
#
_symmetry.space_group_name_H-M   'P 1'
#
loop_
_entity.id
_entity.type
_entity.pdbx_description
1 polymer ?
#
loop_
_entity_poly.entity_id
_entity_poly.type
_entity_poly.pdbx_seq_one_letter_code
_entity_poly.pdbx_strand_id
1 'polypeptide(L)'
;MVADPTLATIWAFLIAFAVFAYIVMDGFDLGIGILFPAFGVGEERDSAMNSIAPVWDGNETWLVLGGGGLFAAFPLAYAILMPALYPLIIAMLLALVFRGVAFEFRWRDPGHRRFWDFAFTAGSVTAAFTQGMALGAILQGVTVVDRAYAGGWLDWLSPFSVLTGLGLVAGYALLGATWLIWKTEGGAQGHAYRLAGRFGILTLAAIAAVSVATLTLDTDYKARWLDMPNVLFTAQVPLLVAIFSAAFWWSLRRRKEVLPFLLALGLFLLSFLGLGISMYPHIVPTSVTIVEAAAPARSQGFMLVGAGILIPIILAYTAWSYWVFRGKVGADGYH
;
A
#
# COMPACT_ATOMS: atom_id res chain seq x y z
N MET A 1 -17.22 28.16 12.81
CA MET A 1 -15.79 27.83 12.67
C MET A 1 -15.56 27.48 11.21
N VAL A 2 -14.79 28.30 10.49
CA VAL A 2 -14.65 28.17 9.03
C VAL A 2 -13.50 27.22 8.74
N ALA A 3 -13.75 26.19 7.92
CA ALA A 3 -12.69 25.35 7.37
C ALA A 3 -11.85 26.18 6.40
N ASP A 4 -10.53 26.04 6.47
CA ASP A 4 -9.61 26.70 5.54
C ASP A 4 -9.32 25.72 4.38
N PRO A 5 -9.72 26.05 3.13
CA PRO A 5 -9.50 25.17 1.99
C PRO A 5 -8.03 24.81 1.77
N THR A 6 -7.11 25.74 2.01
CA THR A 6 -5.67 25.52 1.83
C THR A 6 -5.14 24.53 2.87
N LEU A 7 -5.51 24.70 4.15
CA LEU A 7 -5.13 23.76 5.20
C LEU A 7 -5.72 22.37 4.95
N ALA A 8 -6.98 22.30 4.51
CA ALA A 8 -7.64 21.05 4.18
C ALA A 8 -6.93 20.32 3.03
N THR A 9 -6.55 21.04 1.96
CA THR A 9 -5.79 20.46 0.84
C THR A 9 -4.40 19.97 1.29
N ILE A 10 -3.66 20.75 2.08
CA ILE A 10 -2.35 20.32 2.62
C ILE A 10 -2.50 19.02 3.41
N TRP A 11 -3.47 18.96 4.32
CA TRP A 11 -3.73 17.75 5.10
C TRP A 11 -4.16 16.57 4.24
N ALA A 12 -4.98 16.77 3.21
CA ALA A 12 -5.36 15.69 2.30
C ALA A 12 -4.14 15.09 1.61
N PHE A 13 -3.19 15.92 1.15
CA PHE A 13 -1.92 15.45 0.59
C PHE A 13 -1.01 14.78 1.62
N LEU A 14 -0.97 15.27 2.86
CA LEU A 14 -0.20 14.61 3.94
C LEU A 14 -0.76 13.22 4.27
N ILE A 15 -2.08 13.06 4.32
CA ILE A 15 -2.72 11.76 4.54
C ILE A 15 -2.51 10.84 3.33
N ALA A 16 -2.68 11.36 2.10
CA ALA A 16 -2.40 10.60 0.89
C ALA A 16 -0.93 10.15 0.85
N PHE A 17 0.00 11.01 1.25
CA PHE A 17 1.41 10.67 1.39
C PHE A 17 1.63 9.59 2.45
N ALA A 18 1.03 9.71 3.63
CA ALA A 18 1.18 8.70 4.70
C ALA A 18 0.65 7.33 4.26
N VAL A 19 -0.52 7.28 3.61
CA VAL A 19 -1.08 6.06 3.04
C VAL A 19 -0.17 5.50 1.95
N PHE A 20 0.34 6.34 1.05
CA PHE A 20 1.26 5.89 0.00
C PHE A 20 2.57 5.36 0.58
N ALA A 21 3.17 6.07 1.54
CA ALA A 21 4.38 5.66 2.26
C ALA A 21 4.17 4.30 2.93
N TYR A 22 3.03 4.09 3.59
CA TYR A 22 2.67 2.79 4.15
C TYR A 22 2.61 1.70 3.07
N ILE A 23 1.87 1.94 1.98
CA ILE A 23 1.70 0.99 0.87
C ILE A 23 3.06 0.57 0.27
N VAL A 24 3.99 1.49 0.08
CA VAL A 24 5.29 1.16 -0.53
C VAL A 24 6.29 0.58 0.46
N MET A 25 6.28 1.04 1.70
CA MET A 25 7.25 0.61 2.71
C MET A 25 6.86 -0.74 3.30
N ASP A 26 5.61 -0.90 3.74
CA ASP A 26 5.14 -2.19 4.26
C ASP A 26 4.80 -3.17 3.13
N GLY A 27 4.60 -2.67 1.90
CA GLY A 27 4.22 -3.49 0.74
C GLY A 27 5.27 -4.53 0.33
N PHE A 28 6.56 -4.22 0.42
CA PHE A 28 7.59 -5.24 0.15
C PHE A 28 7.76 -6.21 1.34
N ASP A 29 7.53 -5.76 2.57
CA ASP A 29 7.55 -6.62 3.77
C ASP A 29 6.44 -7.69 3.69
N LEU A 30 5.21 -7.23 3.48
CA LEU A 30 4.05 -8.08 3.21
C LEU A 30 4.27 -8.93 1.96
N GLY A 31 4.90 -8.37 0.93
CA GLY A 31 5.29 -9.06 -0.28
C GLY A 31 6.15 -10.29 -0.03
N ILE A 32 7.16 -10.17 0.83
CA ILE A 32 8.02 -11.30 1.23
C ILE A 32 7.21 -12.36 1.96
N GLY A 33 6.31 -11.96 2.85
CA GLY A 33 5.40 -12.89 3.53
C GLY A 33 4.48 -13.64 2.57
N ILE A 34 3.94 -12.98 1.55
CA ILE A 34 3.11 -13.60 0.50
C ILE A 34 3.94 -14.63 -0.30
N LEU A 35 5.19 -14.30 -0.62
CA LEU A 35 6.08 -15.17 -1.38
C LEU A 35 6.75 -16.26 -0.54
N PHE A 36 6.68 -16.16 0.79
CA PHE A 36 7.44 -16.98 1.71
C PHE A 36 7.35 -18.50 1.47
N PRO A 37 6.17 -19.07 1.13
CA PRO A 37 6.06 -20.49 0.82
C PRO A 37 6.85 -20.93 -0.42
N ALA A 38 7.14 -20.02 -1.35
CA ALA A 38 7.86 -20.32 -2.59
C ALA A 38 9.38 -20.47 -2.39
N PHE A 39 9.92 -20.05 -1.25
CA PHE A 39 11.33 -20.19 -0.90
C PHE A 39 11.60 -21.48 -0.13
N GLY A 40 12.78 -22.06 -0.36
CA GLY A 40 13.24 -23.26 0.34
C GLY A 40 13.39 -23.02 1.84
N VAL A 41 13.00 -24.01 2.66
CA VAL A 41 13.22 -23.96 4.11
C VAL A 41 14.72 -23.97 4.41
N GLY A 42 15.17 -23.09 5.30
CA GLY A 42 16.59 -22.86 5.59
C GLY A 42 17.03 -21.51 5.03
N GLU A 43 18.22 -21.47 4.42
CA GLU A 43 18.91 -20.24 4.02
C GLU A 43 18.06 -19.28 3.17
N GLU A 44 17.23 -19.76 2.24
CA GLU A 44 16.42 -18.85 1.41
C GLU A 44 15.37 -18.10 2.22
N ARG A 45 14.59 -18.81 3.05
CA ARG A 45 13.59 -18.18 3.94
C ARG A 45 14.24 -17.29 4.98
N ASP A 46 15.40 -17.69 5.48
CA ASP A 46 16.12 -16.98 6.52
C ASP A 46 16.71 -15.67 5.99
N SER A 47 17.34 -15.70 4.81
CA SER A 47 17.78 -14.51 4.08
C SER A 47 16.62 -13.57 3.74
N ALA A 48 15.47 -14.12 3.32
CA ALA A 48 14.29 -13.31 3.01
C ALA A 48 13.75 -12.55 4.23
N MET A 49 13.62 -13.19 5.39
CA MET A 49 13.20 -12.51 6.63
C MET A 49 14.24 -11.52 7.14
N ASN A 50 15.52 -11.89 7.12
CA ASN A 50 16.60 -11.02 7.57
C ASN A 50 16.72 -9.75 6.71
N SER A 51 16.27 -9.79 5.45
CA SER A 51 16.30 -8.62 4.56
C SER A 51 15.39 -7.47 4.99
N ILE A 52 14.42 -7.71 5.86
CA ILE A 52 13.44 -6.71 6.33
C ILE A 52 13.46 -6.48 7.84
N ALA A 53 14.16 -7.34 8.60
CA ALA A 53 14.28 -7.24 10.05
C ALA A 53 14.59 -5.81 10.59
N PRO A 54 15.47 -5.01 9.95
CA PRO A 54 15.81 -3.69 10.48
C PRO A 54 14.76 -2.59 10.22
N VAL A 55 13.78 -2.82 9.35
CA VAL A 55 12.90 -1.75 8.83
C VAL A 55 11.41 -2.01 9.02
N TRP A 56 10.98 -3.27 9.14
CA TRP A 56 9.55 -3.62 9.10
C TRP A 56 8.69 -2.90 10.16
N ASP A 57 9.17 -2.84 11.42
CA ASP A 57 8.44 -2.19 12.52
C ASP A 57 8.27 -0.67 12.27
N GLY A 58 9.31 -0.04 11.72
CA GLY A 58 9.27 1.36 11.32
C GLY A 58 8.25 1.63 10.20
N ASN A 59 8.03 0.68 9.30
CA ASN A 59 7.14 0.84 8.15
C ASN A 59 5.67 0.90 8.58
N GLU A 60 5.28 0.17 9.62
CA GLU A 60 3.92 0.18 10.16
C GLU A 60 3.52 1.54 10.77
N THR A 61 4.48 2.39 11.16
CA THR A 61 4.19 3.71 11.74
C THR A 61 3.40 4.63 10.80
N TRP A 62 3.58 4.47 9.49
CA TRP A 62 2.84 5.23 8.48
C TRP A 62 1.36 4.90 8.45
N LEU A 63 0.96 3.65 8.76
CA LEU A 63 -0.44 3.27 8.91
C LEU A 63 -1.09 4.05 10.05
N VAL A 64 -0.38 4.18 11.18
CA VAL A 64 -0.87 4.93 12.36
C VAL A 64 -1.04 6.40 12.02
N LEU A 65 -0.08 7.00 11.30
CA LEU A 65 -0.23 8.38 10.82
C LEU A 65 -1.40 8.53 9.83
N GLY A 66 -1.60 7.56 8.93
CA GLY A 66 -2.73 7.55 8.00
C GLY A 66 -4.08 7.54 8.73
N GLY A 67 -4.30 6.57 9.62
CA GLY A 67 -5.55 6.44 10.37
C GLY A 67 -5.78 7.53 11.41
N GLY A 68 -4.77 7.80 12.25
CA GLY A 68 -4.83 8.85 13.28
C GLY A 68 -4.88 10.26 12.70
N GLY A 69 -4.16 10.49 11.60
CA GLY A 69 -4.20 11.74 10.87
C GLY A 69 -5.55 11.97 10.19
N LEU A 70 -6.18 10.93 9.63
CA LEU A 70 -7.54 11.03 9.10
C LEU A 70 -8.53 11.40 10.21
N PHE A 71 -8.45 10.77 11.38
CA PHE A 71 -9.27 11.12 12.55
C PHE A 71 -9.10 12.59 12.96
N ALA A 72 -7.85 13.05 13.02
CA ALA A 72 -7.53 14.37 13.52
C ALA A 72 -7.85 15.50 12.51
N ALA A 73 -7.48 15.31 11.25
CA ALA A 73 -7.63 16.33 10.20
C ALA A 73 -9.00 16.30 9.52
N PHE A 74 -9.64 15.12 9.43
CA PHE A 74 -10.92 14.89 8.74
C PHE A 74 -11.88 14.00 9.57
N PRO A 75 -12.30 14.44 10.76
CA PRO A 75 -13.08 13.62 11.68
C PRO A 75 -14.39 13.10 11.08
N LEU A 76 -15.01 13.87 10.18
CA LEU A 76 -16.20 13.42 9.46
C LEU A 76 -15.91 12.25 8.53
N ALA A 77 -14.84 12.34 7.73
CA ALA A 77 -14.45 11.25 6.85
C ALA A 77 -14.12 9.99 7.66
N TYR A 78 -13.43 10.15 8.78
CA TYR A 78 -13.15 9.05 9.70
C TYR A 78 -14.43 8.40 10.24
N ALA A 79 -15.41 9.20 10.68
CA ALA A 79 -16.68 8.71 11.22
C ALA A 79 -17.56 7.98 10.19
N ILE A 80 -17.38 8.27 8.89
CA ILE A 80 -18.07 7.57 7.80
C ILE A 80 -17.30 6.32 7.38
N LEU A 81 -15.99 6.43 7.14
CA LEU A 81 -15.19 5.36 6.56
C LEU A 81 -14.87 4.24 7.55
N MET A 82 -14.64 4.55 8.83
CA MET A 82 -14.29 3.51 9.81
C MET A 82 -15.41 2.47 10.02
N PRO A 83 -16.70 2.87 10.18
CA PRO A 83 -17.78 1.89 10.21
C PRO A 83 -17.94 1.11 8.91
N ALA A 84 -17.81 1.77 7.76
CA ALA A 84 -17.94 1.15 6.44
C ALA A 84 -16.89 0.05 6.20
N LEU A 85 -15.67 0.28 6.70
CA LEU A 85 -14.50 -0.59 6.50
C LEU A 85 -14.20 -1.46 7.73
N TYR A 86 -15.06 -1.46 8.75
CA TYR A 86 -14.77 -2.05 10.05
C TYR A 86 -14.27 -3.51 9.97
N PRO A 87 -14.92 -4.42 9.21
CA PRO A 87 -14.45 -5.81 9.11
C PRO A 87 -13.07 -5.92 8.47
N LEU A 88 -12.79 -5.08 7.46
CA LEU A 88 -11.51 -5.07 6.75
C LEU A 88 -10.38 -4.52 7.65
N ILE A 89 -10.62 -3.42 8.36
CA ILE A 89 -9.62 -2.84 9.26
C ILE A 89 -9.31 -3.77 10.43
N ILE A 90 -10.31 -4.40 11.05
CA ILE A 90 -10.09 -5.37 12.13
C ILE A 90 -9.31 -6.59 11.63
N ALA A 91 -9.70 -7.15 10.48
CA ALA A 91 -8.99 -8.28 9.88
C ALA A 91 -7.53 -7.91 9.55
N MET A 92 -7.29 -6.72 9.01
CA MET A 92 -5.95 -6.19 8.72
C MET A 92 -5.11 -6.07 10.01
N LEU A 93 -5.63 -5.44 11.06
CA LEU A 93 -4.90 -5.26 12.32
C LEU A 93 -4.56 -6.60 12.99
N LEU A 94 -5.51 -7.54 13.03
CA LEU A 94 -5.25 -8.89 13.55
C LEU A 94 -4.18 -9.60 12.72
N ALA A 95 -4.23 -9.48 11.40
CA ALA A 95 -3.25 -10.07 10.48
C ALA A 95 -1.83 -9.49 10.68
N LEU A 96 -1.72 -8.18 10.91
CA LEU A 96 -0.45 -7.52 11.23
C LEU A 96 0.11 -7.98 12.60
N VAL A 97 -0.75 -8.13 13.61
CA VAL A 97 -0.33 -8.69 14.91
C VAL A 97 0.23 -10.11 14.73
N PHE A 98 -0.48 -10.99 14.03
CA PHE A 98 0.01 -12.34 13.78
C PHE A 98 1.31 -12.36 12.97
N ARG A 99 1.48 -11.44 12.01
CA ARG A 99 2.72 -11.27 11.24
C ARG A 99 3.89 -10.91 12.15
N GLY A 100 3.75 -9.88 12.99
CA GLY A 100 4.80 -9.43 13.90
C GLY A 100 5.20 -10.50 14.91
N VAL A 101 4.21 -11.19 15.49
CA VAL A 101 4.47 -12.32 16.41
C VAL A 101 5.19 -13.46 15.69
N ALA A 102 4.76 -13.82 14.47
CA ALA A 102 5.41 -14.87 13.70
C ALA A 102 6.87 -14.53 13.36
N PHE A 103 7.18 -13.27 13.09
CA PHE A 103 8.53 -12.80 12.81
C PHE A 103 9.48 -13.06 13.99
N GLU A 104 9.06 -12.69 15.20
CA GLU A 104 9.85 -12.81 16.43
C GLU A 104 9.92 -14.25 16.99
N PHE A 105 8.82 -15.00 16.91
CA PHE A 105 8.73 -16.32 17.54
C PHE A 105 9.33 -17.44 16.70
N ARG A 106 9.41 -17.28 15.37
CA ARG A 106 9.97 -18.30 14.49
C ARG A 106 11.37 -18.78 14.89
N TRP A 107 12.20 -17.88 15.41
CA TRP A 107 13.56 -18.17 15.88
C TRP A 107 13.62 -18.66 17.32
N ARG A 108 12.66 -18.24 18.15
CA ARG A 108 12.60 -18.58 19.58
C ARG A 108 11.90 -19.91 19.87
N ASP A 109 11.07 -20.38 18.94
CA ASP A 109 10.36 -21.66 19.04
C ASP A 109 10.55 -22.51 17.77
N PRO A 110 11.73 -23.17 17.62
CA PRO A 110 12.02 -24.00 16.45
C PRO A 110 11.04 -25.17 16.28
N GLY A 111 10.43 -25.65 17.38
CA GLY A 111 9.48 -26.76 17.37
C GLY A 111 8.21 -26.48 16.56
N HIS A 112 7.81 -25.21 16.46
CA HIS A 112 6.62 -24.76 15.73
C HIS A 112 6.94 -23.88 14.51
N ARG A 113 8.17 -23.96 13.96
CA ARG A 113 8.58 -23.16 12.78
C ARG A 113 7.58 -23.20 11.63
N ARG A 114 6.95 -24.36 11.35
CA ARG A 114 5.93 -24.49 10.30
C ARG A 114 4.67 -23.66 10.57
N PHE A 115 4.25 -23.58 11.84
CA PHE A 115 3.12 -22.75 12.25
C PHE A 115 3.45 -21.27 12.10
N TRP A 116 4.64 -20.84 12.51
CA TRP A 116 5.10 -19.46 12.34
C TRP A 116 5.28 -19.08 10.87
N ASP A 117 5.82 -19.96 10.03
CA ASP A 117 5.90 -19.76 8.59
C ASP A 117 4.51 -19.56 7.95
N PHE A 118 3.52 -20.36 8.39
CA PHE A 118 2.13 -20.22 7.95
C PHE A 118 1.51 -18.92 8.46
N ALA A 119 1.68 -18.58 9.74
CA ALA A 119 1.15 -17.36 10.34
C ALA A 119 1.72 -16.10 9.66
N PHE A 120 3.03 -16.10 9.35
CA PHE A 120 3.68 -15.02 8.61
C PHE A 120 3.09 -14.86 7.20
N THR A 121 2.86 -15.97 6.50
CA THR A 121 2.26 -15.98 5.15
C THR A 121 0.80 -15.52 5.20
N ALA A 122 -0.02 -16.15 6.05
CA ALA A 122 -1.45 -15.88 6.14
C ALA A 122 -1.73 -14.47 6.65
N GLY A 123 -0.96 -13.97 7.62
CA GLY A 123 -1.01 -12.59 8.08
C GLY A 123 -0.69 -11.62 6.95
N SER A 124 0.39 -11.88 6.20
CA SER A 124 0.80 -10.99 5.10
C SER A 124 -0.21 -10.96 3.93
N VAL A 125 -0.74 -12.12 3.55
CA VAL A 125 -1.80 -12.22 2.53
C VAL A 125 -3.07 -11.52 3.00
N THR A 126 -3.50 -11.75 4.23
CA THR A 126 -4.74 -11.17 4.77
C THR A 126 -4.64 -9.66 4.90
N ALA A 127 -3.52 -9.13 5.42
CA ALA A 127 -3.28 -7.70 5.50
C ALA A 127 -3.29 -7.05 4.11
N ALA A 128 -2.53 -7.59 3.15
CA ALA A 128 -2.50 -7.06 1.78
C ALA A 128 -3.88 -7.12 1.09
N PHE A 129 -4.59 -8.24 1.25
CA PHE A 129 -5.91 -8.42 0.66
C PHE A 129 -6.93 -7.43 1.22
N THR A 130 -7.00 -7.30 2.55
CA THR A 130 -7.94 -6.40 3.23
C THR A 130 -7.64 -4.93 2.97
N GLN A 131 -6.37 -4.54 2.85
CA GLN A 131 -5.97 -3.20 2.39
C GLN A 131 -6.48 -2.89 0.99
N GLY A 132 -6.26 -3.81 0.05
CA GLY A 132 -6.70 -3.62 -1.34
C GLY A 132 -8.23 -3.59 -1.44
N MET A 133 -8.91 -4.44 -0.68
CA MET A 133 -10.37 -4.39 -0.55
C MET A 133 -10.85 -3.08 0.05
N ALA A 134 -10.15 -2.52 1.05
CA ALA A 134 -10.53 -1.25 1.67
C ALA A 134 -10.45 -0.10 0.67
N LEU A 135 -9.36 -0.02 -0.11
CA LEU A 135 -9.24 0.97 -1.19
C LEU A 135 -10.33 0.78 -2.27
N GLY A 136 -10.65 -0.46 -2.62
CA GLY A 136 -11.72 -0.75 -3.58
C GLY A 136 -13.11 -0.39 -3.05
N ALA A 137 -13.38 -0.66 -1.77
CA ALA A 137 -14.62 -0.33 -1.09
C ALA A 137 -14.81 1.19 -0.93
N ILE A 138 -13.72 1.94 -0.75
CA ILE A 138 -13.76 3.40 -0.79
C ILE A 138 -14.10 3.87 -2.22
N LEU A 139 -13.39 3.35 -3.23
CA LEU A 139 -13.52 3.84 -4.60
C LEU A 139 -14.87 3.53 -5.24
N GLN A 140 -15.45 2.35 -4.98
CA GLN A 140 -16.80 2.01 -5.42
C GLN A 140 -17.88 2.93 -4.82
N GLY A 141 -17.57 3.63 -3.72
CA GLY A 141 -18.50 4.45 -2.96
C GLY A 141 -19.05 3.73 -1.71
N VAL A 142 -19.32 4.52 -0.68
CA VAL A 142 -19.97 4.08 0.55
C VAL A 142 -21.31 4.81 0.71
N THR A 143 -22.33 4.12 1.20
CA THR A 143 -23.66 4.71 1.40
C THR A 143 -23.63 5.68 2.56
N VAL A 144 -23.95 6.96 2.30
CA VAL A 144 -23.96 8.03 3.30
C VAL A 144 -25.35 8.67 3.39
N VAL A 145 -25.91 8.73 4.60
CA VAL A 145 -27.16 9.45 4.91
C VAL A 145 -26.89 10.32 6.14
N ASP A 146 -27.34 11.57 6.11
CA ASP A 146 -27.17 12.53 7.21
C ASP A 146 -25.73 12.63 7.75
N ARG A 147 -24.74 12.57 6.85
CA ARG A 147 -23.30 12.63 7.17
C ARG A 147 -22.79 11.44 7.99
N ALA A 148 -23.52 10.33 8.01
CA ALA A 148 -23.13 9.08 8.65
C ALA A 148 -23.17 7.92 7.65
N TYR A 149 -22.40 6.88 7.96
CA TYR A 149 -22.49 5.63 7.20
C TYR A 149 -23.87 5.00 7.39
N ALA A 150 -24.52 4.65 6.28
CA ALA A 150 -25.86 4.07 6.25
C ALA A 150 -25.92 2.77 5.43
N GLY A 151 -24.76 2.23 5.05
CA GLY A 151 -24.66 0.99 4.29
C GLY A 151 -24.89 -0.27 5.13
N GLY A 152 -25.05 -1.40 4.46
CA GLY A 152 -25.19 -2.71 5.08
C GLY A 152 -23.87 -3.22 5.67
N TRP A 153 -23.93 -4.32 6.43
CA TRP A 153 -22.73 -4.96 6.99
C TRP A 153 -21.76 -5.48 5.91
N LEU A 154 -22.25 -5.80 4.71
CA LEU A 154 -21.48 -6.40 3.62
C LEU A 154 -21.20 -5.45 2.46
N ASP A 155 -21.49 -4.15 2.57
CA ASP A 155 -21.30 -3.20 1.45
C ASP A 155 -19.83 -3.11 1.00
N TRP A 156 -18.88 -3.37 1.91
CA TRP A 156 -17.45 -3.44 1.59
C TRP A 156 -17.08 -4.64 0.70
N LEU A 157 -17.94 -5.66 0.60
CA LEU A 157 -17.71 -6.87 -0.17
C LEU A 157 -18.40 -6.77 -1.54
N SER A 158 -17.62 -6.49 -2.56
CA SER A 158 -18.07 -6.46 -3.96
C SER A 158 -17.06 -7.13 -4.88
N PRO A 159 -17.47 -7.48 -6.12
CA PRO A 159 -16.51 -7.95 -7.12
C PRO A 159 -15.36 -6.97 -7.36
N PHE A 160 -15.63 -5.66 -7.26
CA PHE A 160 -14.63 -4.62 -7.44
C PHE A 160 -13.65 -4.58 -6.26
N SER A 161 -14.13 -4.62 -5.01
CA SER A 161 -13.25 -4.63 -3.83
C SER A 161 -12.41 -5.91 -3.76
N VAL A 162 -12.96 -7.06 -4.14
CA VAL A 162 -12.19 -8.31 -4.24
C VAL A 162 -11.12 -8.22 -5.33
N LEU A 163 -11.43 -7.64 -6.50
CA LEU A 163 -10.47 -7.43 -7.57
C LEU A 163 -9.29 -6.55 -7.12
N THR A 164 -9.56 -5.44 -6.43
CA THR A 164 -8.49 -4.57 -5.90
C THR A 164 -7.70 -5.26 -4.79
N GLY A 165 -8.35 -6.06 -3.93
CA GLY A 165 -7.69 -6.91 -2.94
C GLY A 165 -6.70 -7.89 -3.57
N LEU A 166 -7.14 -8.66 -4.57
CA LEU A 166 -6.28 -9.60 -5.31
C LEU A 166 -5.16 -8.86 -6.06
N GLY A 167 -5.47 -7.72 -6.64
CA GLY A 167 -4.50 -6.87 -7.32
C GLY A 167 -3.39 -6.38 -6.39
N LEU A 168 -3.74 -5.97 -5.16
CA LEU A 168 -2.76 -5.51 -4.18
C LEU A 168 -1.90 -6.66 -3.67
N VAL A 169 -2.46 -7.86 -3.43
CA VAL A 169 -1.68 -9.06 -3.11
C VAL A 169 -0.65 -9.37 -4.20
N ALA A 170 -1.05 -9.32 -5.48
CA ALA A 170 -0.13 -9.53 -6.59
C ALA A 170 0.95 -8.43 -6.68
N GLY A 171 0.56 -7.18 -6.46
CA GLY A 171 1.47 -6.04 -6.47
C GLY A 171 2.49 -6.09 -5.33
N TYR A 172 2.07 -6.42 -4.11
CA TYR A 172 2.99 -6.57 -2.98
C TYR A 172 3.92 -7.76 -3.18
N ALA A 173 3.43 -8.89 -3.70
CA ALA A 173 4.30 -9.99 -4.10
C ALA A 173 5.34 -9.54 -5.14
N LEU A 174 5.00 -8.65 -6.08
CA LEU A 174 5.99 -8.04 -6.98
C LEU A 174 7.00 -7.16 -6.23
N LEU A 175 6.56 -6.31 -5.30
CA LEU A 175 7.46 -5.48 -4.48
C LEU A 175 8.41 -6.34 -3.64
N GLY A 176 7.90 -7.38 -2.98
CA GLY A 176 8.71 -8.35 -2.22
C GLY A 176 9.72 -9.08 -3.10
N ALA A 177 9.31 -9.56 -4.28
CA ALA A 177 10.23 -10.22 -5.21
C ALA A 177 11.36 -9.28 -5.68
N THR A 178 11.01 -8.04 -6.03
CA THR A 178 12.00 -7.07 -6.52
C THR A 178 12.91 -6.53 -5.41
N TRP A 179 12.41 -6.43 -4.18
CA TRP A 179 13.23 -6.17 -3.00
C TRP A 179 14.23 -7.30 -2.76
N LEU A 180 13.78 -8.57 -2.81
CA LEU A 180 14.67 -9.71 -2.63
C LEU A 180 15.71 -9.82 -3.75
N ILE A 181 15.40 -9.44 -4.99
CA ILE A 181 16.40 -9.32 -6.06
C ILE A 181 17.55 -8.37 -5.66
N TRP A 182 17.21 -7.25 -5.02
CA TRP A 182 18.19 -6.26 -4.57
C TRP A 182 18.95 -6.75 -3.33
N LYS A 183 18.29 -7.41 -2.38
CA LYS A 183 18.86 -7.74 -1.06
C LYS A 183 19.50 -9.11 -0.93
N THR A 184 19.22 -10.05 -1.83
CA THR A 184 19.71 -11.44 -1.72
C THR A 184 20.68 -11.80 -2.85
N GLU A 185 21.37 -12.94 -2.69
CA GLU A 185 22.29 -13.51 -3.69
C GLU A 185 21.98 -15.00 -3.94
N GLY A 186 22.66 -15.58 -4.94
CA GLY A 186 22.61 -17.01 -5.22
C GLY A 186 21.21 -17.55 -5.59
N GLY A 187 20.83 -18.67 -4.97
CA GLY A 187 19.56 -19.37 -5.24
C GLY A 187 18.32 -18.52 -4.96
N ALA A 188 18.30 -17.86 -3.79
CA ALA A 188 17.22 -16.98 -3.36
C ALA A 188 16.99 -15.84 -4.35
N GLN A 189 18.06 -15.19 -4.82
CA GLN A 189 17.98 -14.13 -5.82
C GLN A 189 17.44 -14.68 -7.16
N GLY A 190 17.91 -15.86 -7.58
CA GLY A 190 17.42 -16.55 -8.77
C GLY A 190 15.92 -16.87 -8.71
N HIS A 191 15.42 -17.29 -7.54
CA HIS A 191 13.99 -17.50 -7.27
C HIS A 191 13.22 -16.19 -7.35
N ALA A 192 13.73 -15.14 -6.72
CA ALA A 192 13.13 -13.80 -6.71
C ALA A 192 12.96 -13.23 -8.13
N TYR A 193 13.94 -13.39 -9.03
CA TYR A 193 13.79 -12.99 -10.44
C TYR A 193 12.65 -13.70 -11.17
N ARG A 194 12.43 -15.00 -10.91
CA ARG A 194 11.33 -15.75 -11.54
C ARG A 194 9.97 -15.33 -10.99
N LEU A 195 9.90 -15.10 -9.68
CA LEU A 195 8.70 -14.61 -9.01
C LEU A 195 8.35 -13.19 -9.49
N ALA A 196 9.34 -12.28 -9.60
CA ALA A 196 9.15 -10.93 -10.11
C ALA A 196 8.57 -10.92 -11.54
N GLY A 197 9.00 -11.84 -12.40
CA GLY A 197 8.38 -12.01 -13.72
C GLY A 197 6.90 -12.39 -13.61
N ARG A 198 6.58 -13.45 -12.86
CA ARG A 198 5.18 -13.93 -12.72
C ARG A 198 4.27 -12.87 -12.11
N PHE A 199 4.66 -12.30 -10.98
CA PHE A 199 3.88 -11.27 -10.29
C PHE A 199 3.89 -9.93 -11.04
N GLY A 200 4.89 -9.65 -11.87
CA GLY A 200 4.87 -8.55 -12.82
C GLY A 200 3.70 -8.65 -13.80
N ILE A 201 3.47 -9.83 -14.39
CA ILE A 201 2.32 -10.07 -15.28
C ILE A 201 1.00 -9.87 -14.51
N LEU A 202 0.88 -10.50 -13.33
CA LEU A 202 -0.34 -10.43 -12.52
C LEU A 202 -0.65 -8.99 -12.07
N THR A 203 0.37 -8.23 -11.68
CA THR A 203 0.21 -6.82 -11.28
C THR A 203 -0.26 -5.98 -12.45
N LEU A 204 0.34 -6.13 -13.63
CA LEU A 204 -0.09 -5.38 -14.82
C LEU A 204 -1.51 -5.75 -15.27
N ALA A 205 -1.87 -7.03 -15.19
CA ALA A 205 -3.22 -7.48 -15.44
C ALA A 205 -4.22 -6.88 -14.45
N ALA A 206 -3.86 -6.84 -13.15
CA ALA A 206 -4.66 -6.19 -12.12
C ALA A 206 -4.79 -4.68 -12.34
N ILE A 207 -3.71 -3.96 -12.68
CA ILE A 207 -3.75 -2.53 -13.00
C ILE A 207 -4.72 -2.28 -14.17
N ALA A 208 -4.62 -3.08 -15.25
CA ALA A 208 -5.51 -2.95 -16.39
C ALA A 208 -6.97 -3.26 -16.01
N ALA A 209 -7.21 -4.35 -15.30
CA ALA A 209 -8.56 -4.77 -14.90
C ALA A 209 -9.22 -3.74 -13.97
N VAL A 210 -8.50 -3.25 -12.95
CA VAL A 210 -8.99 -2.22 -12.03
C VAL A 210 -9.23 -0.90 -12.76
N SER A 211 -8.33 -0.50 -13.66
CA SER A 211 -8.48 0.74 -14.44
C SER A 211 -9.74 0.70 -15.32
N VAL A 212 -9.97 -0.42 -16.02
CA VAL A 212 -11.18 -0.60 -16.84
C VAL A 212 -12.43 -0.65 -15.97
N ALA A 213 -12.40 -1.41 -14.87
CA ALA A 213 -13.54 -1.52 -13.96
C ALA A 213 -13.88 -0.16 -13.30
N THR A 214 -12.88 0.67 -13.00
CA THR A 214 -13.09 2.01 -12.43
C THR A 214 -13.95 2.90 -13.33
N LEU A 215 -13.81 2.80 -14.66
CA LEU A 215 -14.62 3.56 -15.62
C LEU A 215 -16.11 3.15 -15.63
N THR A 216 -16.45 2.03 -14.99
CA THR A 216 -17.82 1.52 -14.88
C THR A 216 -18.48 1.84 -13.53
N LEU A 217 -17.70 2.32 -12.55
CA LEU A 217 -18.21 2.60 -11.21
C LEU A 217 -19.07 3.87 -11.16
N ASP A 218 -18.60 4.95 -11.79
CA ASP A 218 -19.25 6.25 -11.73
C ASP A 218 -19.04 7.05 -13.02
N THR A 219 -20.07 7.79 -13.44
CA THR A 219 -20.01 8.64 -14.64
C THR A 219 -19.00 9.77 -14.51
N ASP A 220 -18.80 10.31 -13.31
CA ASP A 220 -17.83 11.37 -13.03
C ASP A 220 -16.41 10.84 -13.13
N TYR A 221 -16.15 9.60 -12.69
CA TYR A 221 -14.84 8.98 -12.89
C TYR A 221 -14.56 8.83 -14.38
N LYS A 222 -15.52 8.30 -15.13
CA LYS A 222 -15.39 8.17 -16.58
C LYS A 222 -15.11 9.52 -17.26
N ALA A 223 -15.86 10.56 -16.90
CA ALA A 223 -15.69 11.90 -17.43
C ALA A 223 -14.30 12.49 -17.09
N ARG A 224 -13.82 12.33 -15.85
CA ARG A 224 -12.48 12.75 -15.42
C ARG A 224 -11.38 12.10 -16.26
N TRP A 225 -11.56 10.84 -16.64
CA TRP A 225 -10.56 10.09 -17.40
C TRP A 225 -10.64 10.28 -18.92
N LEU A 226 -11.84 10.40 -19.50
CA LEU A 226 -12.04 10.28 -20.95
C LEU A 226 -12.49 11.57 -21.63
N ASP A 227 -13.07 12.54 -20.90
CA ASP A 227 -13.61 13.75 -21.53
C ASP A 227 -12.52 14.78 -21.80
N MET A 228 -12.75 15.59 -22.83
CA MET A 228 -11.88 16.71 -23.18
C MET A 228 -12.19 17.93 -22.27
N PRO A 229 -11.18 18.67 -21.76
CA PRO A 229 -9.74 18.54 -22.00
C PRO A 229 -8.99 17.60 -21.03
N ASN A 230 -9.65 17.03 -20.03
CA ASN A 230 -9.02 16.27 -18.94
C ASN A 230 -8.21 15.07 -19.44
N VAL A 231 -8.68 14.40 -20.50
CA VAL A 231 -7.99 13.28 -21.15
C VAL A 231 -6.56 13.63 -21.57
N LEU A 232 -6.27 14.90 -21.90
CA LEU A 232 -4.93 15.36 -22.24
C LEU A 232 -3.97 15.38 -21.06
N PHE A 233 -4.45 15.27 -19.82
CA PHE A 233 -3.64 15.20 -18.59
C PHE A 233 -3.68 13.82 -17.95
N THR A 234 -4.78 13.08 -18.11
CA THR A 234 -4.94 11.74 -17.52
C THR A 234 -4.35 10.65 -18.40
N ALA A 235 -4.28 10.82 -19.73
CA ALA A 235 -3.69 9.85 -20.66
C ALA A 235 -2.18 9.63 -20.44
N GLN A 236 -1.50 10.56 -19.75
CA GLN A 236 -0.11 10.45 -19.34
C GLN A 236 0.08 9.29 -18.36
N VAL A 237 -0.90 9.01 -17.50
CA VAL A 237 -0.81 7.92 -16.52
C VAL A 237 -0.70 6.55 -17.20
N PRO A 238 -1.63 6.11 -18.08
CA PRO A 238 -1.49 4.82 -18.76
C PRO A 238 -0.27 4.78 -19.70
N LEU A 239 0.13 5.91 -20.30
CA LEU A 239 1.36 5.99 -21.10
C LEU A 239 2.59 5.71 -20.23
N LEU A 240 2.70 6.33 -19.06
CA LEU A 240 3.79 6.10 -18.11
C LEU A 240 3.75 4.67 -17.55
N VAL A 241 2.56 4.11 -17.29
CA VAL A 241 2.42 2.69 -16.91
C VAL A 241 3.01 1.80 -17.99
N ALA A 242 2.72 2.05 -19.27
CA ALA A 242 3.29 1.27 -20.38
C ALA A 242 4.83 1.40 -20.46
N ILE A 243 5.37 2.61 -20.29
CA ILE A 243 6.82 2.88 -20.28
C ILE A 243 7.50 2.16 -19.12
N PHE A 244 6.96 2.29 -17.89
CA PHE A 244 7.50 1.64 -16.70
C PHE A 244 7.42 0.12 -16.81
N SER A 245 6.34 -0.41 -17.39
CA SER A 245 6.19 -1.84 -17.67
C SER A 245 7.26 -2.35 -18.63
N ALA A 246 7.48 -1.66 -19.75
CA ALA A 246 8.50 -2.02 -20.73
C ALA A 246 9.91 -1.96 -20.12
N ALA A 247 10.20 -0.89 -19.37
CA ALA A 247 11.46 -0.73 -18.65
C ALA A 247 11.65 -1.84 -17.59
N PHE A 248 10.57 -2.25 -16.90
CA PHE A 248 10.61 -3.27 -15.87
C PHE A 248 11.04 -4.61 -16.47
N TRP A 249 10.38 -5.03 -17.56
CA TRP A 249 10.73 -6.27 -18.25
C TRP A 249 12.12 -6.23 -18.87
N TRP A 250 12.53 -5.08 -19.43
CA TRP A 250 13.90 -4.88 -19.89
C TRP A 250 14.92 -5.04 -18.74
N SER A 251 14.63 -4.45 -17.58
CA SER A 251 15.50 -4.52 -16.40
C SER A 251 15.65 -5.94 -15.85
N LEU A 252 14.56 -6.72 -15.82
CA LEU A 252 14.58 -8.13 -15.43
C LEU A 252 15.40 -8.98 -16.42
N ARG A 253 15.20 -8.79 -17.73
CA ARG A 253 15.98 -9.51 -18.77
C ARG A 253 17.47 -9.18 -18.71
N ARG A 254 17.81 -7.94 -18.37
CA ARG A 254 19.18 -7.47 -18.17
C ARG A 254 19.74 -7.80 -16.77
N ARG A 255 18.98 -8.49 -15.92
CA ARG A 255 19.36 -8.91 -14.56
C ARG A 255 19.88 -7.72 -13.74
N LYS A 256 19.21 -6.58 -13.85
CA LYS A 256 19.48 -5.40 -13.01
C LYS A 256 18.92 -5.67 -11.61
N GLU A 257 19.67 -5.30 -10.58
CA GLU A 257 19.29 -5.63 -9.19
C GLU A 257 18.37 -4.58 -8.57
N VAL A 258 18.68 -3.29 -8.72
CA VAL A 258 17.93 -2.19 -8.07
C VAL A 258 16.76 -1.69 -8.94
N LEU A 259 17.00 -1.59 -10.25
CA LEU A 259 16.05 -0.97 -11.18
C LEU A 259 14.65 -1.62 -11.21
N PRO A 260 14.49 -2.97 -11.13
CA PRO A 260 13.16 -3.56 -11.09
C PRO A 260 12.31 -3.07 -9.91
N PHE A 261 12.92 -2.88 -8.74
CA PHE A 261 12.24 -2.38 -7.54
C PHE A 261 11.78 -0.93 -7.72
N LEU A 262 12.66 -0.05 -8.22
CA LEU A 262 12.31 1.35 -8.48
C LEU A 262 11.18 1.49 -9.52
N LEU A 263 11.18 0.64 -10.54
CA LEU A 263 10.12 0.63 -11.56
C LEU A 263 8.81 0.07 -11.00
N ALA A 264 8.85 -0.95 -10.13
CA ALA A 264 7.68 -1.44 -9.44
C ALA A 264 7.08 -0.37 -8.51
N LEU A 265 7.91 0.35 -7.74
CA LEU A 265 7.47 1.51 -6.95
C LEU A 265 6.82 2.60 -7.82
N GLY A 266 7.38 2.87 -9.01
CA GLY A 266 6.79 3.79 -9.96
C GLY A 266 5.42 3.35 -10.48
N LEU A 267 5.24 2.06 -10.76
CA LEU A 267 3.92 1.52 -11.13
C LEU A 267 2.90 1.72 -9.99
N PHE A 268 3.31 1.46 -8.74
CA PHE A 268 2.48 1.71 -7.56
C PHE A 268 2.11 3.19 -7.40
N LEU A 269 3.08 4.10 -7.59
CA LEU A 269 2.84 5.54 -7.57
C LEU A 269 1.83 5.96 -8.64
N LEU A 270 1.99 5.47 -9.87
CA LEU A 270 1.07 5.78 -10.98
C LEU A 270 -0.35 5.26 -10.70
N SER A 271 -0.48 4.04 -10.17
CA SER A 271 -1.78 3.49 -9.76
C SER A 271 -2.41 4.30 -8.63
N PHE A 272 -1.61 4.72 -7.63
CA PHE A 272 -2.08 5.54 -6.51
C PHE A 272 -2.53 6.94 -6.97
N LEU A 273 -1.77 7.58 -7.86
CA LEU A 273 -2.14 8.84 -8.49
C LEU A 273 -3.45 8.70 -9.29
N GLY A 274 -3.65 7.57 -9.98
CA GLY A 274 -4.89 7.27 -10.69
C GLY A 274 -6.11 7.22 -9.75
N LEU A 275 -5.96 6.64 -8.57
CA LEU A 275 -7.01 6.67 -7.52
C LEU A 275 -7.27 8.11 -7.06
N GLY A 276 -6.20 8.89 -6.80
CA GLY A 276 -6.31 10.28 -6.41
C GLY A 276 -7.04 11.15 -7.44
N ILE A 277 -6.72 11.00 -8.73
CA ILE A 277 -7.42 11.68 -9.85
C ILE A 277 -8.90 11.30 -9.87
N SER A 278 -9.20 10.02 -9.63
CA SER A 278 -10.57 9.52 -9.64
C SER A 278 -11.39 10.06 -8.47
N MET A 279 -10.80 10.20 -7.29
CA MET A 279 -11.52 10.63 -6.08
C MET A 279 -11.61 12.15 -5.93
N TYR A 280 -10.59 12.90 -6.34
CA TYR A 280 -10.51 14.35 -6.13
C TYR A 280 -11.73 15.10 -6.73
N PRO A 281 -12.36 16.05 -6.00
CA PRO A 281 -11.98 16.64 -4.71
C PRO A 281 -12.61 15.96 -3.49
N HIS A 282 -13.11 14.73 -3.63
CA HIS A 282 -13.76 13.99 -2.56
C HIS A 282 -12.76 13.18 -1.72
N ILE A 283 -13.00 13.17 -0.41
CA ILE A 283 -12.30 12.29 0.53
C ILE A 283 -13.13 11.03 0.82
N VAL A 284 -14.46 11.19 0.85
CA VAL A 284 -15.42 10.08 0.74
C VAL A 284 -16.07 10.22 -0.63
N PRO A 285 -15.75 9.33 -1.60
CA PRO A 285 -16.19 9.51 -2.97
C PRO A 285 -17.69 9.71 -3.10
N THR A 286 -18.08 10.55 -4.07
CA THR A 286 -19.46 10.95 -4.42
C THR A 286 -20.29 11.60 -3.30
N SER A 287 -19.79 11.66 -2.06
CA SER A 287 -20.57 12.07 -0.89
C SER A 287 -20.00 13.28 -0.15
N VAL A 288 -18.69 13.32 0.11
CA VAL A 288 -18.09 14.35 0.98
C VAL A 288 -16.76 14.86 0.41
N THR A 289 -16.68 16.15 0.19
CA THR A 289 -15.45 16.83 -0.26
C THR A 289 -14.41 16.97 0.86
N ILE A 290 -13.14 17.17 0.46
CA ILE A 290 -12.03 17.42 1.40
C ILE A 290 -12.34 18.60 2.34
N VAL A 291 -12.93 19.67 1.82
CA VAL A 291 -13.23 20.88 2.60
C VAL A 291 -14.40 20.65 3.56
N GLU A 292 -15.43 19.91 3.14
CA GLU A 292 -16.60 19.59 3.99
C GLU A 292 -16.27 18.64 5.15
N ALA A 293 -15.25 17.79 4.96
CA ALA A 293 -14.79 16.86 5.98
C ALA A 293 -13.77 17.47 6.96
N ALA A 294 -13.23 18.65 6.65
CA ALA A 294 -12.12 19.25 7.37
C ALA A 294 -12.48 19.64 8.81
N ALA A 295 -11.56 19.37 9.73
CA ALA A 295 -11.60 19.91 11.08
C ALA A 295 -11.46 21.46 11.09
N PRO A 296 -11.80 22.15 12.20
CA PRO A 296 -11.60 23.59 12.30
C PRO A 296 -10.16 24.02 12.00
N ALA A 297 -10.00 25.15 11.30
CA ALA A 297 -8.69 25.64 10.83
C ALA A 297 -7.65 25.78 11.96
N ARG A 298 -8.07 26.16 13.17
CA ARG A 298 -7.16 26.24 14.34
C ARG A 298 -6.56 24.89 14.71
N SER A 299 -7.37 23.83 14.68
CA SER A 299 -6.90 22.47 14.98
C SER A 299 -5.96 21.98 13.89
N GLN A 300 -6.35 22.12 12.62
CA GLN A 300 -5.50 21.74 11.48
C GLN A 300 -4.17 22.50 11.46
N GLY A 301 -4.19 23.81 11.73
CA GLY A 301 -3.00 24.64 11.80
C GLY A 301 -2.07 24.22 12.95
N PHE A 302 -2.61 23.98 14.15
CA PHE A 302 -1.83 23.50 15.30
C PHE A 302 -1.13 22.17 15.01
N MET A 303 -1.87 21.19 14.50
CA MET A 303 -1.31 19.86 14.18
C MET A 303 -0.32 19.92 13.02
N LEU A 304 -0.50 20.84 12.06
CA LEU A 304 0.38 20.99 10.91
C LEU A 304 1.78 21.42 11.32
N VAL A 305 1.92 22.22 12.38
CA VAL A 305 3.25 22.57 12.94
C VAL A 305 3.97 21.30 13.41
N GLY A 306 3.27 20.42 14.15
CA GLY A 306 3.81 19.15 14.60
C GLY A 306 4.19 18.24 13.42
N ALA A 307 3.29 18.08 12.45
CA ALA A 307 3.54 17.29 11.25
C ALA A 307 4.74 17.82 10.43
N GLY A 308 4.84 19.14 10.27
CA GLY A 308 5.92 19.80 9.53
C GLY A 308 7.30 19.63 10.16
N ILE A 309 7.40 19.34 11.46
CA ILE A 309 8.66 19.03 12.15
C ILE A 309 8.90 17.52 12.18
N LEU A 310 7.91 16.73 12.57
CA LEU A 310 8.07 15.30 12.80
C LEU A 310 8.24 14.51 11.51
N ILE A 311 7.49 14.83 10.44
CA ILE A 311 7.58 14.09 9.18
C ILE A 311 8.99 14.17 8.57
N PRO A 312 9.63 15.35 8.45
CA PRO A 312 11.02 15.43 7.98
C PRO A 312 12.01 14.66 8.85
N ILE A 313 11.86 14.68 10.18
CA ILE A 313 12.73 13.94 11.11
C ILE A 313 12.57 12.43 10.88
N ILE A 314 11.32 11.94 10.80
CA ILE A 314 11.03 10.53 10.53
C ILE A 314 11.65 10.13 9.19
N LEU A 315 11.44 10.92 8.13
CA LEU A 315 12.02 10.63 6.81
C LEU A 315 13.56 10.61 6.82
N ALA A 316 14.20 11.53 7.55
CA ALA A 316 15.66 11.57 7.67
C ALA A 316 16.18 10.33 8.40
N TYR A 317 15.56 9.95 9.52
CA TYR A 317 15.90 8.75 10.27
C TYR A 317 15.68 7.48 9.45
N THR A 318 14.55 7.38 8.75
CA THR A 318 14.25 6.27 7.84
C THR A 318 15.31 6.18 6.74
N ALA A 319 15.59 7.28 6.04
CA ALA A 319 16.61 7.30 4.98
C ALA A 319 17.99 6.90 5.50
N TRP A 320 18.36 7.35 6.70
CA TRP A 320 19.59 6.94 7.36
C TRP A 320 19.61 5.44 7.66
N SER A 321 18.52 4.87 8.20
CA SER A 321 18.39 3.42 8.42
C SER A 321 18.61 2.64 7.12
N TYR A 322 17.87 2.95 6.04
CA TYR A 322 18.06 2.29 4.74
C TYR A 322 19.48 2.44 4.18
N TRP A 323 20.15 3.56 4.45
CA TRP A 323 21.53 3.79 4.05
C TRP A 323 22.54 2.93 4.83
N VAL A 324 22.33 2.76 6.13
CA VAL A 324 23.13 1.89 7.01
C VAL A 324 22.95 0.42 6.58
N PHE A 325 21.71 -0.03 6.35
CA PHE A 325 21.39 -1.41 5.97
C PHE A 325 21.35 -1.63 4.46
N ARG A 326 22.12 -0.87 3.67
CA ARG A 326 22.06 -0.94 2.19
C ARG A 326 22.64 -2.21 1.59
N GLY A 327 23.54 -2.88 2.31
CA GLY A 327 24.21 -4.10 1.88
C GLY A 327 23.23 -5.25 1.58
N LYS A 328 23.75 -6.27 0.88
CA LYS A 328 23.03 -7.53 0.69
C LYS A 328 23.12 -8.38 1.95
N VAL A 329 22.12 -9.23 2.15
CA VAL A 329 21.95 -10.05 3.35
C VAL A 329 22.31 -11.49 3.04
N GLY A 330 23.29 -12.03 3.77
CA GLY A 330 23.68 -13.44 3.71
C GLY A 330 22.78 -14.34 4.55
N ALA A 331 23.16 -15.61 4.70
CA ALA A 331 22.45 -16.58 5.54
C ALA A 331 22.70 -16.37 7.05
N ASP A 332 23.84 -15.80 7.43
CA ASP A 332 24.17 -15.47 8.81
C ASP A 332 23.34 -14.24 9.26
N GLY A 333 22.47 -14.45 10.24
CA GLY A 333 21.47 -13.49 10.67
C GLY A 333 22.02 -12.40 11.60
N TYR A 334 21.13 -11.46 11.94
CA TYR A 334 21.34 -10.38 12.92
C TYR A 334 21.44 -10.88 14.38
N HIS A 335 21.60 -12.20 14.57
CA HIS A 335 21.75 -12.93 15.83
C HIS A 335 22.79 -14.03 15.67
#